data_AF-A0A975QRU0-F1
#
_entry.id   AF-A0A975QRU0-F1
#
_cell.length_a   1.000
_cell.length_b   1.000
_cell.length_c   1.000
_cell.angle_alpha   90.00
_cell.angle_beta   90.00
_cell.angle_gamma   90.00
#
_symmetry.space_group_name_H-M   'P 1'
#
loop_
_entity.id
_entity.type
_entity.pdbx_description
1 polymer ?
#
loop_
_entity_poly.entity_id
_entity_poly.type
_entity_poly.pdbx_seq_one_letter_code
_entity_poly.pdbx_strand_id
1 'polypeptide(L)'
;MIPLKTQYSLLINSIIFGAYLGITYDFLRFYRNNNYWFKVFTDIVFWVTQSIVASYFFYNISYGIIPIYLFIMFFVGFVSYYYFLHDFLTNKLLTITTNTTKFYRKTEKQRRFALGIDNYEKMIKFFKKIKLNKRKKSK
;
A
#
# COMPACT_ATOMS: atom_id res chain seq x y z
N MET A 1 32.39 -6.53 26.04
CA MET A 1 31.47 -7.68 25.87
C MET A 1 30.06 -7.18 26.14
N ILE A 2 29.10 -7.36 25.22
CA ILE A 2 27.74 -6.84 25.39
C ILE A 2 27.07 -7.59 26.57
N PRO A 3 26.42 -6.89 27.54
CA PRO A 3 25.71 -7.54 28.64
C PRO A 3 24.63 -8.51 28.14
N LEU A 4 24.44 -9.63 28.84
CA LEU A 4 23.47 -10.67 28.45
C LEU A 4 22.05 -10.11 28.29
N LYS A 5 21.64 -9.21 29.19
CA LYS A 5 20.35 -8.49 29.12
C LYS A 5 20.20 -7.70 27.81
N THR A 6 21.26 -7.04 27.36
CA THR A 6 21.28 -6.28 26.11
C THR A 6 21.25 -7.22 24.90
N GLN A 7 21.91 -8.38 24.97
CA GLN A 7 21.85 -9.39 23.90
C GLN A 7 20.44 -9.96 23.70
N TYR A 8 19.73 -10.30 24.79
CA TYR A 8 18.32 -10.74 24.70
C TYR A 8 17.42 -9.64 24.14
N SER A 9 17.61 -8.39 24.60
CA SER A 9 16.86 -7.24 24.08
C SER A 9 17.11 -7.06 22.57
N LEU A 10 18.36 -7.14 22.12
CA LEU A 10 18.72 -7.07 20.70
C LEU A 10 18.05 -8.17 19.88
N LEU A 11 18.01 -9.39 20.40
CA LEU A 11 17.42 -10.54 19.71
C LEU A 11 15.92 -10.33 19.47
N ILE A 12 15.17 -10.02 20.54
CA ILE A 12 13.72 -9.75 20.44
C ILE A 12 13.46 -8.54 19.53
N ASN A 13 14.20 -7.46 19.72
CA ASN A 13 14.04 -6.24 18.93
C ASN A 13 14.37 -6.45 17.44
N SER A 14 15.28 -7.36 17.10
CA SER A 14 15.58 -7.71 15.71
C SER A 14 14.46 -8.48 15.04
N ILE A 15 13.80 -9.38 15.77
CA ILE A 15 12.60 -10.07 15.25
C ILE A 15 11.47 -9.06 15.01
N ILE A 16 11.23 -8.18 15.97
CA ILE A 16 10.22 -7.10 15.86
C ILE A 16 10.55 -6.19 14.67
N PHE A 17 11.81 -5.81 14.50
CA PHE A 17 12.25 -4.98 13.38
C PHE A 17 12.09 -5.70 12.03
N GLY A 18 12.37 -7.00 11.96
CA GLY A 18 12.11 -7.82 10.78
C GLY A 18 10.63 -7.85 10.39
N ALA A 19 9.73 -7.96 11.37
CA ALA A 19 8.30 -7.85 11.13
C ALA A 19 7.88 -6.45 10.68
N TYR A 20 8.44 -5.40 11.28
CA TYR A 20 8.23 -4.01 10.86
C TYR A 20 8.68 -3.76 9.42
N LEU A 21 9.82 -4.30 9.00
CA LEU A 21 10.29 -4.26 7.61
C LEU A 21 9.27 -4.90 6.66
N GLY A 22 8.74 -6.06 7.03
CA GLY A 22 7.69 -6.74 6.26
C GLY A 22 6.45 -5.88 6.07
N ILE A 23 5.93 -5.31 7.16
CA ILE A 23 4.76 -4.42 7.14
C ILE A 23 5.00 -3.21 6.23
N THR A 24 6.11 -2.51 6.45
CA THR A 24 6.41 -1.28 5.70
C THR A 24 6.67 -1.56 4.22
N TYR A 25 7.23 -2.72 3.88
CA TYR A 25 7.40 -3.14 2.50
C TYR A 25 6.06 -3.45 1.82
N ASP A 26 5.13 -4.10 2.51
CA ASP A 26 3.78 -4.32 1.98
C ASP A 26 3.01 -3.02 1.76
N PHE A 27 3.16 -2.04 2.65
CA PHE A 27 2.63 -0.68 2.44
C PHE A 27 3.24 -0.03 1.19
N LEU A 28 4.56 -0.11 1.01
CA LEU A 28 5.22 0.42 -0.18
C LEU A 28 4.64 -0.23 -1.45
N ARG A 29 4.48 -1.56 -1.44
CA ARG A 29 3.93 -2.33 -2.56
C ARG A 29 2.51 -1.88 -2.91
N PHE A 30 1.71 -1.48 -1.92
CA PHE A 30 0.37 -0.97 -2.11
C PHE A 30 0.33 0.41 -2.80
N TYR A 31 1.23 1.32 -2.42
CA TYR A 31 1.33 2.67 -3.04
C TYR A 31 2.12 2.69 -4.35
N ARG A 32 2.70 1.56 -4.75
CA ARG A 32 3.62 1.48 -5.88
C ARG A 32 2.90 1.63 -7.22
N ASN A 33 3.36 2.57 -8.04
CA ASN A 33 2.90 2.71 -9.42
C ASN A 33 3.44 1.57 -10.30
N ASN A 34 2.78 1.27 -11.41
CA ASN A 34 3.14 0.14 -12.28
C ASN A 34 4.40 0.39 -13.13
N ASN A 35 4.88 1.63 -13.22
CA ASN A 35 6.08 2.03 -13.95
C ASN A 35 7.35 1.38 -13.34
N TYR A 36 8.13 0.68 -14.17
CA TYR A 36 9.36 -0.01 -13.78
C TYR A 36 10.39 0.90 -13.12
N TRP A 37 10.68 2.07 -13.71
CA TRP A 37 11.67 3.00 -13.16
C TRP A 37 11.25 3.56 -11.80
N PHE A 38 9.95 3.80 -11.63
CA PHE A 38 9.40 4.22 -10.34
C PHE A 38 9.58 3.12 -9.29
N LYS A 39 9.34 1.85 -9.64
CA LYS A 39 9.55 0.70 -8.74
C LYS A 39 11.00 0.63 -8.24
N VAL A 40 11.96 0.68 -9.16
CA VAL A 40 13.39 0.63 -8.83
C VAL A 40 13.77 1.80 -7.92
N PHE A 41 13.35 3.01 -8.25
CA PHE A 41 13.63 4.19 -7.43
C PHE A 41 13.02 4.06 -6.03
N THR A 42 11.76 3.65 -5.92
CA THR A 42 11.10 3.47 -4.62
C THR A 42 11.74 2.37 -3.79
N ASP A 43 12.19 1.28 -4.41
CA ASP A 43 12.85 0.18 -3.72
C ASP A 43 14.21 0.63 -3.17
N ILE A 44 15.01 1.38 -3.96
CA ILE A 44 16.29 1.95 -3.51
C ILE A 44 16.07 2.91 -2.33
N VAL A 45 15.14 3.86 -2.47
CA VAL A 45 14.84 4.83 -1.41
C VAL A 45 14.38 4.10 -0.15
N PHE A 46 13.51 3.10 -0.29
CA PHE A 46 13.04 2.29 0.82
C PHE A 46 14.20 1.62 1.56
N TRP A 47 15.07 0.88 0.86
CA TRP A 47 16.18 0.19 1.51
C TRP A 47 17.17 1.15 2.18
N VAL A 48 17.43 2.30 1.58
CA VAL A 48 18.28 3.34 2.20
C VAL A 48 17.63 3.89 3.47
N THR A 49 16.35 4.27 3.42
CA THR A 49 15.62 4.75 4.59
C THR A 49 15.56 3.69 5.69
N GLN A 50 15.23 2.45 5.35
CA GLN A 50 15.16 1.36 6.32
C GLN A 50 16.52 1.03 6.95
N SER A 51 17.61 1.13 6.17
CA SER A 51 18.97 0.93 6.69
C SER A 51 19.36 2.01 7.71
N ILE A 52 18.97 3.27 7.47
CA ILE A 52 19.19 4.38 8.40
C ILE A 52 18.36 4.16 9.67
N VAL A 53 17.08 3.82 9.54
CA VAL A 53 16.18 3.56 10.67
C VAL A 53 16.70 2.38 11.50
N ALA A 54 17.12 1.28 10.86
CA ALA A 54 17.74 0.14 11.52
C ALA A 54 18.98 0.58 12.30
N SER A 55 19.91 1.28 11.64
CA SER A 55 21.15 1.73 12.26
C SER A 55 20.89 2.60 13.49
N TYR A 56 19.95 3.54 13.41
CA TYR A 56 19.55 4.38 14.54
C TYR A 56 18.91 3.56 15.68
N PHE A 57 18.02 2.64 15.34
CA PHE A 57 17.36 1.76 16.31
C PHE A 57 18.36 0.88 17.07
N PHE A 58 19.32 0.27 16.37
CA PHE A 58 20.36 -0.56 16.99
C PHE A 58 21.41 0.26 17.75
N TYR A 59 21.69 1.49 17.31
CA TYR A 59 22.56 2.41 18.02
C TYR A 59 22.05 2.68 19.44
N ASN A 60 20.75 2.92 19.60
CA ASN A 60 20.14 3.19 20.92
C ASN A 60 20.17 1.99 21.88
N ILE A 61 20.27 0.75 21.38
CA ILE A 61 20.22 -0.46 22.20
C ILE A 61 21.64 -0.97 22.53
N SER A 62 22.56 -0.86 21.58
CA SER A 62 23.86 -1.54 21.61
C SER A 62 25.05 -0.63 21.36
N TYR A 63 24.83 0.69 21.31
CA TYR A 63 25.85 1.68 20.94
C TYR A 63 26.50 1.40 19.57
N GLY A 64 25.74 0.80 18.65
CA GLY A 64 26.18 0.54 17.28
C GLY A 64 26.93 -0.78 17.09
N ILE A 65 27.04 -1.63 18.12
CA ILE A 65 27.59 -2.97 17.96
C ILE A 65 26.49 -3.89 17.42
N ILE A 66 26.58 -4.25 16.14
CA ILE A 66 25.61 -5.12 15.45
C ILE A 66 26.26 -6.49 15.19
N PRO A 67 25.97 -7.51 16.02
CA PRO A 67 26.40 -8.87 15.74
C PRO A 67 25.73 -9.44 14.49
N ILE A 68 26.46 -10.30 13.77
CA ILE A 68 25.97 -10.85 12.50
C ILE A 68 24.72 -11.72 12.64
N TYR A 69 24.51 -12.35 13.81
CA TYR A 69 23.32 -13.16 14.07
C TYR A 69 22.02 -12.33 14.11
N LEU A 70 22.09 -11.01 14.30
CA LEU A 70 20.90 -10.15 14.25
C LEU A 70 20.32 -10.06 12.83
N PHE A 71 21.15 -10.19 11.79
CA PHE A 71 20.66 -10.23 10.41
C PHE A 71 19.82 -11.49 10.14
N ILE A 72 20.20 -12.63 10.73
CA ILE A 72 19.40 -13.85 10.68
C ILE A 72 18.06 -13.62 11.38
N MET A 73 18.07 -12.93 12.53
CA MET A 73 16.84 -12.61 13.26
C MET A 73 15.93 -11.63 12.50
N PHE A 74 16.46 -10.69 11.71
CA PHE A 74 15.64 -9.90 10.80
C PHE A 74 14.95 -10.77 9.77
N PHE A 75 15.68 -11.71 9.17
CA PHE A 75 15.13 -12.60 8.17
C PHE A 75 14.03 -13.49 8.78
N VAL A 76 14.26 -14.03 9.97
CA VAL A 76 13.25 -14.80 10.71
C VAL A 76 12.02 -13.94 11.02
N GLY A 77 12.21 -12.71 11.52
CA GLY A 77 11.10 -11.79 11.78
C GLY A 77 10.31 -11.46 10.51
N PHE A 78 10.99 -11.20 9.40
CA PHE A 78 10.37 -10.95 8.11
C PHE A 78 9.59 -12.16 7.58
N VAL A 79 10.17 -13.36 7.63
CA VAL A 79 9.51 -14.60 7.22
C VAL A 79 8.31 -14.89 8.11
N SER A 80 8.43 -14.71 9.43
CA SER A 80 7.30 -14.87 10.35
C SER A 80 6.17 -13.90 10.02
N TYR A 81 6.48 -12.64 9.72
CA TYR A 81 5.47 -11.68 9.26
C TYR A 81 4.81 -12.16 7.96
N TYR A 82 5.61 -12.58 6.98
CA TYR A 82 5.11 -12.99 5.68
C TYR A 82 4.14 -14.18 5.77
N TYR A 83 4.46 -15.20 6.56
CA TYR A 83 3.60 -16.38 6.70
C TYR A 83 2.35 -16.12 7.55
N PHE A 84 2.44 -15.31 8.61
CA PHE A 84 1.35 -15.17 9.58
C PHE A 84 0.46 -13.94 9.35
N LEU A 85 1.02 -12.82 8.90
CA LEU A 85 0.33 -11.52 8.86
C LEU A 85 0.09 -10.98 7.46
N HIS A 86 0.80 -11.47 6.44
CA HIS A 86 0.64 -10.99 5.07
C HIS A 86 -0.81 -11.13 4.58
N ASP A 87 -1.40 -12.32 4.71
CA ASP A 87 -2.77 -12.59 4.27
C ASP A 87 -3.80 -11.76 5.05
N PHE A 88 -3.56 -11.56 6.35
CA PHE A 88 -4.45 -10.72 7.16
C PHE A 88 -4.40 -9.25 6.74
N LEU A 89 -3.20 -8.71 6.54
CA LEU A 89 -3.01 -7.31 6.16
C LEU A 89 -3.55 -7.03 4.76
N THR A 90 -3.22 -7.90 3.80
CA THR A 90 -3.66 -7.75 2.40
C THR A 90 -5.18 -7.81 2.29
N ASN A 91 -5.84 -8.76 2.95
CA ASN A 91 -7.30 -8.86 2.97
C ASN A 91 -7.97 -7.62 3.61
N LYS A 92 -7.39 -7.10 4.69
CA LYS A 92 -7.90 -5.90 5.36
C LYS A 92 -7.70 -4.64 4.50
N LEU A 93 -6.55 -4.50 3.84
CA LEU A 93 -6.26 -3.41 2.90
C LEU A 93 -7.17 -3.46 1.67
N LEU A 94 -7.41 -4.64 1.10
CA LEU A 94 -8.37 -4.83 -0.01
C LEU A 94 -9.80 -4.45 0.40
N THR A 95 -10.20 -4.77 1.63
CA THR A 95 -11.53 -4.39 2.15
C THR A 95 -11.66 -2.86 2.27
N ILE A 96 -10.62 -2.18 2.78
CA ILE A 96 -10.61 -0.71 2.90
C ILE A 96 -10.71 -0.06 1.52
N THR A 97 -9.92 -0.54 0.55
CA THR A 97 -9.84 0.05 -0.80
C THR A 97 -11.11 -0.15 -1.63
N THR A 98 -11.74 -1.32 -1.51
CA THR A 98 -13.03 -1.57 -2.16
C THR A 98 -14.14 -0.74 -1.53
N ASN A 99 -14.09 -0.47 -0.22
CA ASN A 99 -15.03 0.42 0.44
C ASN A 99 -14.83 1.89 0.08
N THR A 100 -13.58 2.38 -0.01
CA THR A 100 -13.31 3.77 -0.42
C THR A 100 -13.69 4.03 -1.87
N THR A 101 -13.41 3.10 -2.78
CA THR A 101 -13.83 3.22 -4.19
C THR A 101 -15.35 3.18 -4.35
N LYS A 102 -16.06 2.32 -3.60
CA LYS A 102 -17.53 2.33 -3.56
C LYS A 102 -18.09 3.65 -3.02
N PHE A 103 -17.46 4.21 -1.98
CA PHE A 103 -17.83 5.50 -1.43
C PHE A 103 -17.65 6.62 -2.45
N TYR A 104 -16.49 6.67 -3.12
CA TYR A 104 -16.21 7.64 -4.19
C TYR A 104 -17.20 7.55 -5.36
N ARG A 105 -17.52 6.35 -5.83
CA ARG A 105 -18.50 6.18 -6.93
C ARG A 105 -19.90 6.61 -6.49
N LYS A 106 -20.26 6.40 -5.22
CA LYS A 106 -21.54 6.83 -4.66
C LYS A 106 -21.62 8.36 -4.60
N THR A 107 -20.57 9.04 -4.15
CA THR A 107 -20.52 10.50 -4.08
C THR A 107 -20.46 11.15 -5.46
N GLU A 108 -19.74 10.56 -6.41
CA GLU A 108 -19.71 11.03 -7.81
C GLU A 108 -21.09 10.93 -8.47
N LYS A 109 -21.79 9.80 -8.29
CA LYS A 109 -23.15 9.60 -8.79
C LYS A 109 -24.13 10.59 -8.17
N GLN A 110 -24.01 10.87 -6.87
CA GLN A 110 -24.82 11.89 -6.21
C GLN A 110 -24.53 13.30 -6.74
N ARG A 111 -23.26 13.65 -6.99
CA ARG A 111 -22.88 14.93 -7.62
C ARG A 111 -23.42 15.07 -9.05
N ARG A 112 -23.31 14.03 -9.88
CA ARG A 112 -23.84 14.03 -11.26
C ARG A 112 -25.35 14.20 -11.31
N PHE A 113 -26.06 13.57 -10.37
CA PHE A 113 -27.50 13.74 -10.21
C PHE A 113 -27.86 15.16 -9.75
N ALA A 114 -27.16 15.70 -8.74
CA ALA A 114 -27.40 17.05 -8.22
C ALA A 114 -27.12 18.16 -9.26
N LEU A 115 -26.11 17.98 -10.11
CA LEU A 115 -25.79 18.91 -11.20
C LEU A 115 -26.68 18.73 -12.44
N GLY A 116 -27.63 17.78 -12.42
CA GLY A 116 -28.55 17.52 -13.54
C GLY A 116 -27.89 16.97 -14.82
N ILE A 117 -26.59 16.65 -14.77
CA ILE A 117 -25.78 16.20 -15.91
C ILE A 117 -26.35 14.91 -16.50
N ASP A 118 -26.80 13.99 -15.65
CA ASP A 118 -27.38 12.71 -16.08
C ASP A 118 -28.71 12.91 -16.84
N ASN A 119 -29.48 13.96 -16.53
CA ASN A 119 -30.69 14.32 -17.27
C ASN A 119 -30.36 15.00 -18.60
N TYR A 120 -29.35 15.86 -18.63
CA TYR A 120 -28.88 16.52 -19.86
C TYR A 120 -28.37 15.50 -20.90
N GLU A 121 -27.54 14.52 -20.48
CA GLU A 121 -27.06 13.45 -21.37
C GLU A 121 -28.20 12.58 -21.92
N LYS A 122 -29.20 12.23 -21.09
CA LYS A 122 -30.39 11.50 -21.53
C LYS A 122 -31.19 12.29 -22.56
N MET A 123 -31.35 13.59 -22.34
CA MET A 123 -32.09 14.47 -23.25
C MET A 123 -31.41 14.57 -24.61
N ILE A 124 -30.08 14.75 -24.65
CA ILE A 124 -29.31 14.74 -25.91
C ILE A 124 -29.47 13.41 -26.65
N LYS A 125 -29.37 12.27 -25.96
CA LYS A 125 -29.59 10.95 -26.58
C LYS A 125 -30.99 10.82 -27.16
N PHE A 126 -32.00 11.34 -26.48
CA PHE A 126 -33.38 11.33 -26.95
C PHE A 126 -33.57 12.17 -28.22
N PHE A 127 -33.03 13.39 -28.24
CA PHE A 127 -33.07 14.26 -29.43
C PHE A 127 -32.32 13.65 -30.62
N LYS A 128 -31.17 13.02 -30.39
CA LYS A 128 -30.41 12.32 -31.44
C LYS A 128 -31.20 11.14 -32.02
N LYS A 129 -31.92 10.39 -31.16
CA LYS A 129 -32.79 9.28 -31.56
C LYS A 129 -33.98 9.77 -32.40
N ILE A 130 -34.63 10.86 -32.03
CA ILE A 130 -35.72 11.47 -32.82
C ILE A 130 -35.22 11.91 -34.21
N LYS A 131 -34.05 12.55 -34.27
CA LYS A 131 -33.46 13.02 -35.54
C LYS A 131 -33.10 11.86 -36.47
N LEU A 132 -32.60 10.75 -35.93
CA LEU A 132 -32.33 9.52 -36.68
C LEU A 132 -33.61 8.86 -37.20
N ASN A 133 -34.68 8.85 -36.41
CA ASN A 133 -35.95 8.25 -36.82
C ASN A 133 -36.67 9.05 -37.91
N LYS A 134 -36.56 10.39 -37.89
CA LYS A 134 -37.08 11.25 -38.97
C LYS A 134 -36.35 11.02 -40.31
N ARG A 135 -35.02 10.81 -40.29
CA ARG A 135 -34.24 10.50 -41.50
C ARG A 135 -34.56 9.13 -42.13
N LYS A 136 -35.01 8.16 -41.34
CA LYS A 136 -35.44 6.84 -41.85
C LYS A 136 -36.83 6.86 -42.50
N LYS A 137 -37.68 7.84 -42.19
CA LYS A 137 -39.03 7.98 -42.76
C LYS A 137 -39.08 8.80 -44.06
N SER A 138 -37.98 9.41 -44.49
CA SER A 138 -37.89 10.22 -45.72
C SER A 138 -37.09 9.53 -46.85
N LYS A 139 -36.84 8.23 -46.71
CA LYS A 139 -36.35 7.32 -47.75
C LYS A 139 -37.44 6.28 -47.98
#